data_AF-A0AA37I853-F1
#
_entry.id   AF-A0AA37I853-F1
#
_cell.length_a   1.000
_cell.length_b   1.000
_cell.length_c   1.000
_cell.angle_alpha   90.00
_cell.angle_beta   90.00
_cell.angle_gamma   90.00
#
_symmetry.space_group_name_H-M   'P 1'
#
loop_
_entity.id
_entity.type
_entity.pdbx_description
1 polymer ?
#
loop_
_entity_poly.entity_id
_entity_poly.type
_entity_poly.pdbx_seq_one_letter_code
_entity_poly.pdbx_strand_id
1 'polypeptide(L)'
;MEQRNIIEWSEHSEYRELTIPSGEIWMSESELVDLFGVFIPKLRNTIQTLYKEELVKPYETERTIKQSRNLYLTVYNMELVLLLAFRLNSYQARAVRKELMVRIERDHKPFEVIFTNVGRKQFQ
;
A
#
# COMPACT_ATOMS: atom_id res chain seq x y z
N MET A 1 13.17 6.62 16.43
CA MET A 1 12.56 6.30 15.13
C MET A 1 11.28 7.09 15.05
N GLU A 2 10.96 7.70 13.91
CA GLU A 2 9.65 8.34 13.72
C GLU A 2 8.56 7.27 13.81
N GLN A 3 7.56 7.50 14.66
CA GLN A 3 6.42 6.61 14.77
C GLN A 3 5.56 6.79 13.50
N ARG A 4 5.38 5.70 12.75
CA ARG A 4 4.56 5.66 11.53
C ARG A 4 3.34 4.79 11.75
N ASN A 5 2.24 5.16 11.12
CA ASN A 5 1.11 4.27 11.00
C ASN A 5 1.43 3.25 9.91
N ILE A 6 1.48 1.98 10.29
CA ILE A 6 1.72 0.86 9.39
C ILE A 6 0.55 -0.12 9.50
N ILE A 7 0.28 -0.83 8.41
CA ILE A 7 -0.68 -1.93 8.42
C ILE A 7 0.08 -3.19 8.79
N GLU A 8 -0.42 -3.92 9.77
CA GLU A 8 0.25 -5.11 10.28
C GLU A 8 -0.72 -6.26 10.54
N TRP A 9 -0.17 -7.47 10.52
CA TRP A 9 -0.88 -8.66 10.94
C TRP A 9 -0.83 -8.78 12.45
N SER A 10 -1.99 -8.77 13.09
CA SER A 10 -2.13 -9.09 14.51
C SER A 10 -2.39 -10.59 14.65
N GLU A 11 -1.57 -11.26 15.47
CA GLU A 11 -1.72 -12.67 15.77
C GLU A 11 -2.56 -12.86 17.04
N HIS A 12 -3.70 -13.52 16.89
CA HIS A 12 -4.51 -14.02 17.98
C HIS A 12 -4.38 -15.54 18.08
N SER A 13 -4.79 -16.12 19.21
CA SER A 13 -4.68 -17.57 19.45
C SER A 13 -5.45 -18.42 18.44
N GLU A 14 -6.46 -17.86 17.79
CA GLU A 14 -7.38 -18.59 16.89
C GLU A 14 -7.34 -18.11 15.43
N TYR A 15 -6.92 -16.87 15.19
CA TYR A 15 -6.90 -16.27 13.86
C TYR A 15 -5.85 -15.17 13.75
N ARG A 16 -5.56 -14.76 12.52
CA ARG A 16 -4.81 -13.54 12.25
C ARG A 16 -5.75 -12.51 11.68
N GLU A 17 -5.65 -11.28 12.15
CA GLU A 17 -6.41 -10.15 11.63
C GLU A 17 -5.48 -9.05 11.16
N LEU A 18 -6.01 -8.16 10.33
CA LEU A 18 -5.27 -7.02 9.82
C LEU A 18 -5.60 -5.78 10.64
N THR A 19 -4.60 -5.18 11.27
CA THR A 19 -4.76 -3.92 11.98
C THR A 19 -4.44 -2.78 11.03
N ILE A 20 -5.47 -1.99 10.69
CA ILE A 20 -5.33 -0.80 9.85
C ILE A 20 -5.55 0.43 10.75
N PRO A 21 -4.49 1.18 11.11
CA PRO A 21 -4.61 2.35 11.97
C PRO A 21 -5.39 3.49 11.31
N SER A 22 -6.00 4.33 12.13
CA SER A 22 -6.67 5.55 11.69
C SER A 22 -5.64 6.68 11.56
N GLY A 23 -5.16 6.94 10.35
CA GLY A 23 -4.20 8.01 10.08
C GLY A 23 -3.48 7.83 8.74
N GLU A 24 -2.52 8.71 8.46
CA GLU A 24 -1.71 8.65 7.26
C GLU A 24 -0.77 7.42 7.32
N ILE A 25 -0.96 6.48 6.39
CA ILE A 25 -0.17 5.24 6.30
C ILE A 25 1.13 5.52 5.55
N TRP A 26 2.24 5.03 6.10
CA TRP A 26 3.54 5.03 5.43
C TRP A 26 4.29 3.76 5.73
N MET A 27 4.44 2.89 4.73
CA MET A 27 5.05 1.56 4.88
C MET A 27 6.35 1.42 4.10
N SER A 28 7.37 0.84 4.70
CA SER A 28 8.65 0.55 4.06
C SER A 28 8.55 -0.68 3.16
N GLU A 29 9.56 -0.90 2.33
CA GLU A 29 9.62 -2.09 1.47
C GLU A 29 9.54 -3.41 2.26
N SER A 30 10.21 -3.49 3.41
CA SER A 30 10.16 -4.71 4.26
C SER A 30 8.78 -4.90 4.86
N GLU A 31 8.15 -3.83 5.35
CA GLU A 31 6.79 -3.87 5.90
C GLU A 31 5.76 -4.29 4.85
N LEU A 32 5.92 -3.85 3.59
CA LEU A 32 5.06 -4.28 2.47
C LEU A 32 5.30 -5.74 2.09
N VAL A 33 6.55 -6.22 2.13
CA VAL A 33 6.89 -7.62 1.88
C VAL A 33 6.21 -8.52 2.91
N ASP A 34 6.26 -8.14 4.19
CA ASP A 34 5.64 -8.89 5.28
C ASP A 34 4.11 -8.84 5.18
N LEU A 35 3.54 -7.65 4.92
CA LEU A 35 2.12 -7.45 4.72
C LEU A 35 1.57 -8.34 3.60
N PHE A 36 2.23 -8.35 2.43
CA PHE A 36 1.77 -9.06 1.25
C PHE A 36 2.30 -10.48 1.11
N GLY A 37 3.23 -10.93 1.95
CA GLY A 37 3.83 -12.27 1.84
C GLY A 37 4.47 -12.53 0.47
N VAL A 38 5.23 -11.56 -0.05
CA VAL A 38 5.91 -11.66 -1.36
C VAL A 38 7.40 -11.35 -1.23
N PHE A 39 8.22 -11.83 -2.16
CA PHE A 39 9.64 -11.50 -2.16
C PHE A 39 9.90 -10.04 -2.59
N ILE A 40 10.95 -9.42 -2.05
CA ILE A 40 11.38 -8.04 -2.40
C ILE A 40 11.44 -7.81 -3.93
N PRO A 41 12.06 -8.68 -4.75
CA PRO A 41 12.10 -8.46 -6.21
C PRO A 41 10.71 -8.43 -6.84
N LYS A 42 9.77 -9.25 -6.34
CA LYS A 42 8.39 -9.28 -6.84
C LYS A 42 7.66 -7.98 -6.49
N LEU A 43 7.84 -7.49 -5.26
CA LEU A 43 7.28 -6.20 -4.84
C LEU A 43 7.81 -5.06 -5.71
N ARG A 44 9.13 -4.93 -5.84
CA ARG A 44 9.78 -3.89 -6.67
C ARG A 44 9.31 -3.92 -8.12
N ASN A 45 9.25 -5.10 -8.74
CA ASN A 45 8.78 -5.23 -10.12
C ASN A 45 7.31 -4.81 -10.25
N THR A 46 6.48 -5.09 -9.24
CA THR A 46 5.07 -4.71 -9.23
C THR A 46 4.93 -3.19 -9.11
N ILE A 47 5.65 -2.54 -8.18
CA ILE A 47 5.67 -1.08 -8.02
C ILE A 47 6.12 -0.41 -9.34
N GLN A 48 7.21 -0.88 -9.92
CA GLN A 48 7.71 -0.36 -11.21
C GLN A 48 6.70 -0.53 -12.34
N THR A 49 5.91 -1.59 -12.33
CA THR A 49 4.85 -1.79 -13.33
C THR A 49 3.71 -0.80 -13.12
N LEU A 50 3.28 -0.56 -11.88
CA LEU A 50 2.25 0.43 -11.56
C LEU A 50 2.67 1.85 -12.01
N TYR A 51 3.95 2.21 -11.83
CA TYR A 51 4.50 3.47 -12.32
C TYR A 51 4.53 3.55 -13.85
N LYS A 52 4.94 2.47 -14.53
CA LYS A 52 4.95 2.41 -16.01
C LYS A 52 3.56 2.45 -16.63
N GLU A 53 2.57 1.90 -15.94
CA GLU A 53 1.16 1.94 -16.33
C GLU A 53 0.49 3.26 -15.97
N GLU A 54 1.24 4.21 -15.39
CA GLU A 54 0.75 5.52 -14.94
C GLU A 54 -0.44 5.43 -13.97
N LEU A 55 -0.57 4.32 -13.25
CA LEU A 55 -1.63 4.11 -12.25
C LEU A 55 -1.39 4.95 -10.99
N VAL A 56 -0.13 5.23 -10.70
CA VAL A 56 0.38 6.12 -9.64
C VAL A 56 1.71 6.68 -10.08
N LYS A 57 2.12 7.81 -9.51
CA LYS A 57 3.45 8.39 -9.75
C LYS A 57 4.33 8.32 -8.52
N PRO A 58 5.65 8.06 -8.68
CA PRO A 58 6.55 7.92 -7.55
C PRO A 58 6.45 9.08 -6.55
N TYR A 59 6.46 10.33 -7.02
CA TYR A 59 6.42 11.51 -6.16
C TYR A 59 5.10 11.72 -5.40
N GLU A 60 4.02 11.04 -5.79
CA GLU A 60 2.72 11.05 -5.10
C GLU A 60 2.66 9.97 -4.01
N THR A 61 3.34 8.84 -4.24
CA THR A 61 3.18 7.65 -3.41
C THR A 61 4.39 7.26 -2.57
N GLU A 62 5.56 7.81 -2.83
CA GLU A 62 6.81 7.47 -2.15
C GLU A 62 7.48 8.69 -1.52
N ARG A 63 8.11 8.50 -0.36
CA ARG A 63 8.99 9.50 0.23
C ARG A 63 10.16 8.85 0.95
N THR A 64 11.25 9.59 1.08
CA THR A 64 12.42 9.16 1.85
C THR A 64 12.38 9.78 3.24
N ILE A 65 12.40 8.94 4.28
CA ILE A 65 12.41 9.37 5.68
C ILE A 65 13.70 8.95 6.37
N LYS A 66 14.06 9.67 7.44
CA LYS A 66 15.22 9.33 8.26
C LYS A 66 14.83 8.33 9.35
N GLN A 67 15.37 7.12 9.29
CA GLN A 67 15.12 6.09 10.30
C GLN A 67 16.04 6.24 11.52
N SER A 68 17.33 6.47 11.29
CA SER A 68 18.35 6.65 12.34
C SER A 68 19.42 7.63 11.88
N ARG A 69 20.45 7.90 12.71
CA ARG A 69 21.41 9.01 12.52
C ARG A 69 21.93 9.14 11.07
N ASN A 70 22.15 8.03 10.37
CA ASN A 70 22.62 7.98 8.97
C ASN A 70 21.83 6.98 8.08
N LEU A 71 20.64 6.53 8.50
CA LEU A 71 19.86 5.55 7.73
C LEU A 71 18.57 6.18 7.23
N TYR A 72 18.35 6.07 5.93
CA TYR A 72 17.15 6.55 5.24
C TYR A 72 16.37 5.37 4.68
N LEU A 73 15.04 5.48 4.70
CA LEU A 73 14.14 4.47 4.15
C LEU A 73 13.18 5.11 3.17
N THR A 74 12.96 4.44 2.03
CA THR A 74 11.81 4.72 1.16
C THR A 74 10.57 4.11 1.79
N VAL A 75 9.54 4.93 1.96
CA VAL A 75 8.22 4.52 2.47
C VAL A 75 7.14 4.91 1.47
N TYR A 76 6.06 4.14 1.50
CA TYR A 76 4.98 4.21 0.54
C TYR A 76 3.63 4.44 1.22
N ASN A 77 2.79 5.25 0.61
CA ASN A 77 1.50 5.64 1.17
C ASN A 77 0.40 4.58 0.98
N MET A 78 -0.80 4.89 1.48
CA MET A 78 -1.97 4.02 1.38
C MET A 78 -2.41 3.73 -0.06
N GLU A 79 -2.24 4.68 -0.98
CA GLU A 79 -2.64 4.53 -2.39
C GLU A 79 -1.85 3.39 -3.06
N LEU A 80 -0.52 3.37 -2.88
CA LEU A 80 0.30 2.28 -3.39
C LEU A 80 -0.03 0.95 -2.71
N VAL A 81 -0.28 0.95 -1.39
CA VAL A 81 -0.70 -0.26 -0.66
C VAL A 81 -1.96 -0.86 -1.29
N LEU A 82 -2.96 -0.03 -1.59
CA LEU A 82 -4.19 -0.50 -2.22
C LEU A 82 -3.91 -1.11 -3.59
N LEU A 83 -3.18 -0.41 -4.46
CA LEU A 83 -2.85 -0.92 -5.80
C LEU A 83 -2.07 -2.24 -5.73
N LEU A 84 -1.12 -2.36 -4.80
CA LEU A 84 -0.38 -3.60 -4.56
C LEU A 84 -1.29 -4.74 -4.12
N ALA A 85 -2.27 -4.48 -3.25
CA ALA A 85 -3.23 -5.49 -2.83
C ALA A 85 -3.99 -6.09 -4.03
N PHE A 86 -4.38 -5.24 -4.99
CA PHE A 86 -5.06 -5.67 -6.22
C PHE A 86 -4.15 -6.28 -7.28
N ARG A 87 -2.89 -5.86 -7.36
CA ARG A 87 -1.95 -6.34 -8.36
C ARG A 87 -1.27 -7.65 -7.97
N LEU A 88 -1.04 -7.87 -6.67
CA LEU A 88 -0.36 -9.06 -6.15
C LEU A 88 -1.33 -10.24 -5.99
N ASN A 89 -0.84 -11.45 -6.31
CA ASN A 89 -1.61 -12.69 -6.22
C ASN A 89 -1.05 -13.67 -5.18
N SER A 90 -0.72 -13.17 -3.99
CA SER A 90 -0.39 -14.00 -2.83
C SER A 90 -1.64 -14.28 -1.98
N TYR A 91 -1.54 -15.24 -1.05
CA TYR A 91 -2.60 -15.50 -0.08
C TYR A 91 -2.86 -14.27 0.80
N GLN A 92 -1.81 -13.65 1.30
CA GLN A 92 -1.90 -12.46 2.14
C GLN A 92 -2.45 -11.26 1.37
N ALA A 93 -2.06 -11.05 0.09
CA ALA A 93 -2.65 -9.97 -0.72
C ALA A 93 -4.15 -10.13 -0.95
N ARG A 94 -4.65 -11.36 -1.09
CA ARG A 94 -6.10 -11.64 -1.14
C ARG A 94 -6.79 -11.27 0.17
N ALA A 95 -6.18 -11.60 1.30
CA ALA A 95 -6.72 -11.26 2.61
C ALA A 95 -6.70 -9.75 2.86
N VAL A 96 -5.58 -9.07 2.57
CA VAL A 96 -5.48 -7.60 2.65
C VAL A 96 -6.52 -6.93 1.78
N ARG A 97 -6.70 -7.37 0.52
CA ARG A 97 -7.77 -6.86 -0.34
C ARG A 97 -9.15 -6.94 0.30
N LYS A 98 -9.48 -8.10 0.86
CA LYS A 98 -10.78 -8.33 1.49
C LYS A 98 -11.00 -7.35 2.64
N GLU A 99 -10.02 -7.21 3.54
CA GLU A 99 -10.11 -6.29 4.68
C GLU A 99 -10.23 -4.83 4.24
N LEU A 100 -9.47 -4.42 3.22
CA LEU A 100 -9.58 -3.07 2.65
C LEU A 100 -10.95 -2.81 2.03
N MET A 101 -11.54 -3.78 1.32
CA MET A 101 -12.88 -3.64 0.75
C MET A 101 -13.95 -3.51 1.85
N VAL A 102 -13.91 -4.36 2.87
CA VAL A 102 -14.83 -4.26 4.02
C VAL A 102 -14.72 -2.89 4.70
N ARG A 103 -13.51 -2.37 4.86
CA ARG A 103 -13.30 -1.04 5.44
C ARG A 103 -13.91 0.08 4.59
N ILE A 104 -13.67 0.06 3.27
CA ILE A 104 -14.23 1.04 2.33
C ILE A 104 -15.76 1.03 2.37
N GLU A 105 -16.37 -0.16 2.39
CA GLU A 105 -17.82 -0.31 2.49
C GLU A 105 -18.36 0.25 3.81
N ARG A 106 -17.67 -0.01 4.92
CA ARG A 106 -18.10 0.44 6.26
C ARG A 106 -18.03 1.96 6.41
N ASP A 107 -16.93 2.56 5.95
CA ASP A 107 -16.65 3.97 6.18
C ASP A 107 -17.45 4.89 5.22
N HIS A 108 -18.11 4.34 4.18
CA HIS A 108 -18.79 5.07 3.08
C HIS A 108 -17.96 6.18 2.44
N LYS A 109 -16.66 6.18 2.73
CA LYS A 109 -15.64 7.04 2.18
C LYS A 109 -14.79 6.11 1.33
N PRO A 110 -14.99 6.04 0.00
CA PRO A 110 -13.87 5.65 -0.83
C PRO A 110 -12.71 6.55 -0.39
N PHE A 111 -11.56 5.97 -0.09
CA PHE A 111 -10.34 6.74 0.16
C PHE A 111 -10.32 7.88 -0.87
N GLU A 112 -10.45 9.13 -0.40
CA GLU A 112 -10.64 10.26 -1.32
C GLU A 112 -9.51 10.19 -2.35
N VAL A 113 -9.89 10.04 -3.62
CA VAL A 113 -9.04 9.90 -4.82
C VAL A 113 -8.54 8.48 -5.14
N ILE A 114 -9.35 7.72 -5.91
CA ILE A 114 -8.86 6.91 -7.06
C ILE A 114 -9.89 7.01 -8.18
N PHE A 115 -10.13 8.21 -8.69
CA PHE A 115 -10.70 8.43 -10.02
C PHE A 115 -10.25 9.79 -10.55
N THR A 116 -8.94 10.00 -10.70
CA THR A 116 -8.45 11.04 -11.60
C THR A 116 -7.45 10.44 -12.56
N ASN A 117 -7.89 10.34 -13.82
CA ASN A 117 -7.17 9.95 -15.03
C ASN A 117 -6.98 8.46 -15.32
N VAL A 118 -8.10 7.75 -15.50
CA VAL A 118 -8.19 6.82 -16.64
C VAL A 118 -9.10 7.47 -17.68
N GLY A 119 -8.49 8.06 -18.71
CA GLY A 119 -9.16 8.41 -19.96
C GLY A 119 -9.76 9.82 -20.10
N ARG A 120 -8.93 10.82 -20.40
CA ARG A 120 -9.32 11.92 -21.32
C ARG A 120 -8.18 12.23 -22.29
N LYS A 121 -7.99 11.36 -23.27
CA LYS A 121 -7.54 11.84 -24.59
C LYS A 121 -8.76 12.53 -25.21
N GLN A 122 -8.80 13.86 -25.10
CA GLN A 122 -9.73 14.67 -25.86
C GLN A 122 -9.28 14.61 -27.31
N PHE A 123 -10.06 13.94 -28.16
CA PHE A 123 -10.10 14.26 -29.58
C PHE A 123 -10.98 15.48 -29.72
N GLN A 124 -10.40 16.65 -29.98
CA GLN A 124 -10.79 17.64 -31.00
C GLN A 124 -9.56 18.52 -31.28
#